data_AF-A0A327WCV0-F1
#
_entry.id   AF-A0A327WCV0-F1
#
_cell.length_a   1.000
_cell.length_b   1.000
_cell.length_c   1.000
_cell.angle_alpha   90.00
_cell.angle_beta   90.00
_cell.angle_gamma   90.00
#
_symmetry.space_group_name_H-M   'P 1'
#
loop_
_entity.id
_entity.type
_entity.pdbx_description
1 polymer ?
#
loop_
_entity_poly.entity_id
_entity_poly.type
_entity_poly.pdbx_seq_one_letter_code
_entity_poly.pdbx_strand_id
1 'polypeptide(L)'
;MGQRTQATAGCLSALAGLGLGLAVWFGLTEGRVHRFETGPDWRLVYLALPVCLAGGIAVGTLGGLVLQRLLRPRRQGPPDPG
;
A
#
# COMPACT_ATOMS: atom_id res chain seq x y z
N MET A 1 -6.81 -25.25 1.43
CA MET A 1 -6.58 -24.12 2.36
C MET A 1 -5.92 -22.89 1.72
N GLY A 2 -5.19 -23.00 0.60
CA GLY A 2 -4.41 -21.89 0.01
C GLY A 2 -5.20 -20.67 -0.49
N GLN A 3 -6.49 -20.80 -0.81
CA GLN A 3 -7.28 -19.68 -1.35
C GLN A 3 -7.69 -18.67 -0.26
N ARG A 4 -7.98 -19.15 0.96
CA ARG A 4 -8.31 -18.28 2.09
C ARG A 4 -7.09 -17.47 2.54
N THR A 5 -5.94 -18.12 2.68
CA THR A 5 -4.69 -17.45 3.04
C THR A 5 -4.24 -16.44 1.99
N GLN A 6 -4.46 -16.70 0.70
CA GLN A 6 -4.16 -15.73 -0.37
C GLN A 6 -5.07 -14.50 -0.31
N ALA A 7 -6.37 -14.68 0.00
CA ALA A 7 -7.30 -13.57 0.19
C ALA A 7 -6.92 -12.72 1.42
N THR A 8 -6.58 -13.35 2.55
CA THR A 8 -6.13 -12.63 3.76
C THR A 8 -4.86 -11.84 3.50
N ALA A 9 -3.88 -12.42 2.79
CA ALA A 9 -2.65 -11.75 2.42
C ALA A 9 -2.90 -10.53 1.51
N GLY A 10 -3.84 -10.66 0.55
CA GLY A 10 -4.30 -9.55 -0.27
C GLY A 10 -4.89 -8.40 0.55
N CYS A 11 -5.83 -8.69 1.45
CA CYS A 11 -6.42 -7.68 2.34
C CYS A 11 -5.38 -7.02 3.25
N LEU A 12 -4.44 -7.79 3.83
CA LEU A 12 -3.37 -7.26 4.66
C LEU A 12 -2.45 -6.31 3.89
N SER A 13 -2.10 -6.65 2.64
CA SER A 13 -1.29 -5.77 1.79
C SER A 13 -2.01 -4.47 1.42
N ALA A 14 -3.33 -4.52 1.20
CA ALA A 14 -4.15 -3.34 0.96
C ALA A 14 -4.24 -2.45 2.21
N LEU A 15 -4.44 -3.04 3.40
CA LEU A 15 -4.46 -2.32 4.68
C LEU A 15 -3.10 -1.68 5.00
N ALA A 16 -2.00 -2.39 4.76
CA ALA A 16 -0.65 -1.85 4.92
C ALA A 16 -0.41 -0.66 3.98
N GLY A 17 -0.84 -0.78 2.72
CA GLY A 17 -0.79 0.31 1.74
C GLY A 17 -1.62 1.52 2.15
N LEU A 18 -2.83 1.31 2.64
CA LEU A 18 -3.69 2.36 3.18
C LEU A 18 -3.02 3.10 4.34
N GLY A 19 -2.43 2.37 5.29
CA GLY A 19 -1.71 2.95 6.43
C GLY A 19 -0.50 3.78 5.99
N LEU A 20 0.28 3.30 5.01
CA LEU A 20 1.38 4.08 4.43
C LEU A 20 0.90 5.35 3.72
N GLY A 21 -0.17 5.26 2.94
CA GLY A 21 -0.79 6.42 2.30
C GLY A 21 -1.23 7.47 3.32
N LEU A 22 -1.82 7.03 4.44
CA LEU A 22 -2.22 7.91 5.53
C LEU A 22 -1.03 8.55 6.23
N ALA A 23 0.05 7.80 6.49
CA ALA A 23 1.27 8.33 7.10
C ALA A 23 1.95 9.39 6.21
N VAL A 24 2.01 9.14 4.89
CA VAL A 24 2.53 10.11 3.91
C VAL A 24 1.67 11.37 3.90
N TRP A 25 0.35 11.23 3.90
CA TRP A 25 -0.56 12.38 3.99
C TRP A 25 -0.32 13.17 5.28
N PHE A 26 -0.18 12.49 6.43
CA PHE A 26 0.05 13.13 7.72
C PHE A 26 1.33 13.98 7.69
N GLY A 27 2.44 13.43 7.19
CA GLY A 27 3.70 14.16 7.04
C GLY A 27 3.62 15.36 6.07
N LEU A 28 2.83 15.25 5.00
CA LEU A 28 2.56 16.38 4.10
C LEU A 28 1.70 17.46 4.77
N THR A 29 0.77 17.06 5.64
CA THR A 29 -0.04 18.01 6.39
C THR A 29 0.71 18.68 7.50
N GLU A 30 1.59 17.99 8.23
CA GLU A 30 2.25 18.50 9.45
C GLU A 30 2.98 19.83 9.23
N GLY A 31 3.73 19.95 8.13
CA GLY A 31 4.39 21.20 7.72
C GLY A 31 3.45 22.27 7.13
N ARG A 32 2.23 21.88 6.76
CA ARG A 32 1.20 22.77 6.20
C ARG A 32 0.17 23.18 7.25
N VAL A 33 -0.03 22.42 8.35
CA VAL A 33 -0.98 22.69 9.44
C VAL A 33 -0.65 24.03 10.10
N HIS A 34 0.64 24.33 10.29
CA HIS A 34 1.08 25.65 10.77
C HIS A 34 0.72 26.80 9.83
N ARG A 35 0.50 26.54 8.55
CA ARG A 35 0.07 27.54 7.56
C ARG A 35 -1.46 27.69 7.48
N PHE A 36 -2.24 26.81 8.13
CA PHE A 36 -3.71 26.97 8.22
C PHE A 36 -4.10 28.17 9.08
N GLU A 37 -3.21 28.69 9.92
CA GLU A 37 -3.43 29.96 10.63
C GLU A 37 -3.57 31.15 9.67
N THR A 38 -3.06 31.05 8.44
CA THR A 38 -3.16 32.09 7.41
C THR A 38 -4.31 31.86 6.42
N GLY A 39 -5.01 30.73 6.48
CA GLY A 39 -6.17 30.39 5.65
C GLY A 39 -6.30 28.89 5.37
N PRO A 40 -7.52 28.31 5.37
CA PRO A 40 -7.70 26.87 5.22
C PRO A 40 -7.42 26.39 3.79
N ASP A 41 -6.39 25.58 3.62
CA ASP A 41 -5.99 25.00 2.34
C ASP A 41 -6.75 23.67 2.11
N TRP A 42 -8.05 23.79 1.79
CA TRP A 42 -9.00 22.66 1.63
C TRP A 42 -8.54 21.57 0.65
N ARG A 43 -7.61 21.88 -0.24
CA ARG A 43 -7.00 20.93 -1.19
C ARG A 43 -6.28 19.78 -0.48
N LEU A 44 -5.71 20.02 0.70
CA LEU A 44 -5.05 18.97 1.48
C LEU A 44 -6.03 17.89 1.94
N VAL A 45 -7.25 18.28 2.29
CA VAL A 45 -8.29 17.37 2.77
C VAL A 45 -9.04 16.73 1.60
N TYR A 46 -9.47 17.52 0.62
CA TYR A 46 -10.32 17.01 -0.47
C TYR A 46 -9.56 16.38 -1.63
N LEU A 47 -8.28 16.72 -1.82
CA LEU A 47 -7.49 16.23 -2.96
C LEU A 47 -6.34 15.35 -2.50
N ALA A 48 -5.52 15.83 -1.56
CA ALA A 48 -4.32 15.09 -1.16
C ALA A 48 -4.67 13.82 -0.36
N LEU A 49 -5.62 13.88 0.57
CA LEU A 49 -6.04 12.72 1.36
C LEU A 49 -6.54 11.55 0.49
N PRO A 50 -7.54 11.73 -0.41
CA PRO A 50 -7.99 10.63 -1.24
C PRO A 50 -6.92 10.13 -2.21
N VAL A 51 -6.06 11.02 -2.74
CA VAL A 51 -4.94 10.62 -3.60
C VAL A 51 -3.92 9.78 -2.84
N CYS A 52 -3.53 10.20 -1.63
CA CYS A 52 -2.60 9.46 -0.79
C CYS A 52 -3.17 8.11 -0.35
N LEU A 53 -4.46 8.05 0.01
CA LEU A 53 -5.14 6.80 0.35
C LEU A 53 -5.22 5.85 -0.84
N ALA A 54 -5.72 6.32 -1.99
CA ALA A 54 -5.85 5.50 -3.19
C ALA A 54 -4.49 5.05 -3.72
N GLY A 55 -3.51 5.95 -3.75
CA GLY A 55 -2.13 5.65 -4.11
C GLY A 55 -1.49 4.64 -3.15
N GLY A 56 -1.71 4.81 -1.84
CA GLY A 56 -1.25 3.89 -0.81
C GLY A 56 -1.80 2.48 -1.01
N ILE A 57 -3.12 2.32 -1.19
CA ILE A 57 -3.74 1.03 -1.48
C ILE A 57 -3.18 0.41 -2.77
N ALA A 58 -3.05 1.19 -3.83
CA ALA A 58 -2.52 0.72 -5.11
C ALA A 58 -1.08 0.21 -4.97
N VAL A 59 -0.21 0.97 -4.30
CA VAL A 59 1.18 0.57 -4.05
C VAL A 59 1.24 -0.64 -3.13
N GLY A 60 0.44 -0.70 -2.06
CA GLY A 60 0.42 -1.83 -1.13
C GLY A 60 -0.04 -3.13 -1.79
N THR A 61 -1.09 -3.07 -2.62
CA THR A 61 -1.61 -4.24 -3.35
C THR A 61 -0.65 -4.70 -4.44
N LEU A 62 -0.12 -3.79 -5.26
CA LEU A 62 0.87 -4.12 -6.30
C LEU A 62 2.17 -4.64 -5.69
N GLY A 63 2.67 -3.99 -4.64
CA GLY A 63 3.86 -4.41 -3.91
C GLY A 63 3.68 -5.79 -3.27
N GLY A 64 2.52 -6.05 -2.65
CA GLY A 64 2.17 -7.37 -2.11
C GLY A 64 2.15 -8.46 -3.18
N LEU A 65 1.58 -8.18 -4.35
CA LEU A 65 1.58 -9.08 -5.51
C LEU A 65 3.00 -9.38 -6.02
N VAL A 66 3.82 -8.34 -6.18
CA VAL A 66 5.22 -8.47 -6.62
C VAL A 66 6.01 -9.29 -5.59
N LEU A 67 5.87 -8.99 -4.30
CA LEU A 67 6.54 -9.72 -3.23
C LEU A 67 6.12 -11.20 -3.20
N GLN A 68 4.83 -11.50 -3.37
CA GLN A 68 4.35 -12.89 -3.48
C GLN A 68 4.92 -13.63 -4.69
N ARG A 69 5.11 -12.93 -5.82
CA ARG A 69 5.75 -13.53 -7.00
C ARG A 69 7.24 -13.79 -6.79
N LEU A 70 7.94 -12.90 -6.10
CA LEU A 70 9.35 -13.06 -5.78
C LEU A 70 9.59 -14.16 -4.72
N LEU A 71 8.71 -14.23 -3.72
CA LEU A 71 8.81 -15.22 -2.64
C LEU A 71 8.26 -16.60 -3.05
N ARG A 72 7.52 -16.72 -4.15
CA ARG A 72 7.11 -18.03 -4.67
C ARG A 72 8.36 -18.78 -5.12
N PRO A 73 8.75 -19.88 -4.45
CA PRO A 73 9.91 -20.65 -4.88
C PRO A 73 9.62 -21.14 -6.29
N ARG A 74 10.57 -20.90 -7.20
CA ARG A 74 10.62 -21.58 -8.49
C ARG A 74 10.72 -23.07 -8.17
N ARG A 75 9.60 -23.79 -8.12
CA ARG A 75 9.58 -25.26 -8.21
C ARG A 75 10.05 -25.62 -9.62
N GLN A 76 11.33 -25.42 -9.89
CA GLN A 76 12.05 -26.23 -10.85
C GLN A 76 12.11 -27.60 -10.18
N GLY A 77 11.21 -28.49 -10.61
CA GLY A 77 11.35 -29.89 -10.27
C GLY A 77 12.74 -30.35 -10.73
N PRO A 78 13.45 -31.18 -9.94
CA PRO A 78 14.60 -31.88 -10.48
C PRO A 78 14.11 -32.72 -11.67
N PRO A 79 14.70 -32.61 -12.87
CA PRO A 79 14.60 -33.70 -13.83
C PRO A 79 15.30 -34.92 -13.21
N ASP A 80 14.61 -36.06 -13.25
CA ASP A 80 14.99 -37.34 -12.67
C ASP A 80 16.46 -37.72 -12.99
N PRO A 81 17.16 -38.39 -12.06
CA PRO A 81 18.40 -39.08 -12.40
C PRO A 81 18.05 -40.31 -13.25
N GLY A 82 18.51 -40.31 -14.50
CA GLY A 82 18.62 -41.53 -15.31
C GLY A 82 19.68 -42.47 -14.76
#